data_AF-A0A7U2I4S9-F1
#
_entry.id   AF-A0A7U2I4S9-F1
#
_cell.length_a   1.000
_cell.length_b   1.000
_cell.length_c   1.000
_cell.angle_alpha   90.00
_cell.angle_beta   90.00
_cell.angle_gamma   90.00
#
_symmetry.space_group_name_H-M   'P 1'
#
loop_
_entity.id
_entity.type
_entity.pdbx_description
1 polymer ?
#
loop_
_entity_poly.entity_id
_entity_poly.type
_entity_poly.pdbx_seq_one_letter_code
_entity_poly.pdbx_strand_id
1 'polypeptide(L)'
;MLDIHHTDDTPIPKVYFTHSVLPSYIDPHNVSTKKFPFTTFNAQPYSHTVDLILPAELYLLVQDTLATATYARAHLKLTDILEPEFLETYIKLGNVTMLSEGRELVDNRFELRDGKLKMELDRATYERCGLQGTPIEDGGKKHQKARWVVEYDLRLPSMKHGKAGFGRLEWAAKNVLNKSLTWLWWNHNPTSGESLAEGREVLSKHAPWVHKIEPSITKLGDSLCPKLVKGELDKLYDEDEAMSLLEYINMLSLNSPRVKASDDINPHLSRYEVPDFGVGLETRDMVCVRWKGFMPPAFMRDVFIAARRDAFRSKGRSKTNGTQDADVDMEGAEQGKEEEAWFSMSAQGFGGRKSWTVMQFEGRDTVTWQVESR
;
A
#
# COMPACT_ATOMS: atom_id res chain seq x y z
N MET A 1 5.52 -43.24 -1.08
CA MET A 1 5.15 -41.82 -1.23
C MET A 1 6.30 -41.15 -1.92
N LEU A 2 6.14 -40.81 -3.20
CA LEU A 2 7.16 -40.12 -3.95
C LEU A 2 7.08 -38.64 -3.55
N ASP A 3 8.07 -38.18 -2.78
CA ASP A 3 8.34 -36.75 -2.66
C ASP A 3 8.71 -36.25 -4.06
N ILE A 4 7.75 -35.61 -4.71
CA ILE A 4 7.98 -34.92 -5.97
C ILE A 4 8.80 -33.68 -5.60
N HIS A 5 10.12 -33.82 -5.71
CA HIS A 5 11.04 -32.71 -5.50
C HIS A 5 10.58 -31.50 -6.34
N HIS A 6 10.23 -30.40 -5.67
CA HIS A 6 10.17 -29.10 -6.32
C HIS A 6 11.54 -28.84 -6.96
N THR A 7 11.57 -28.82 -8.29
CA THR A 7 12.78 -28.57 -9.09
C THR A 7 13.05 -27.08 -9.27
N ASP A 8 12.10 -26.24 -8.85
CA ASP A 8 12.22 -24.79 -8.86
C ASP A 8 12.71 -24.29 -7.51
N ASP A 9 13.92 -23.71 -7.49
CA ASP A 9 14.48 -22.91 -6.39
C ASP A 9 13.71 -21.58 -6.17
N THR A 10 12.54 -21.41 -6.80
CA THR A 10 11.74 -20.19 -6.71
C THR A 10 11.19 -20.05 -5.29
N PRO A 11 11.51 -18.94 -4.59
CA PRO A 11 11.02 -18.76 -3.24
C PRO A 11 9.50 -18.70 -3.21
N ILE A 12 8.88 -19.55 -2.38
CA ILE A 12 7.44 -19.52 -2.16
C ILE A 12 7.09 -18.21 -1.44
N PRO A 13 6.16 -17.39 -1.97
CA PRO A 13 5.73 -16.17 -1.29
C PRO A 13 5.06 -16.53 0.03
N LYS A 14 5.33 -15.77 1.07
CA LYS A 14 4.65 -15.90 2.35
C LYS A 14 3.44 -14.99 2.37
N VAL A 15 2.30 -15.54 2.75
CA VAL A 15 1.06 -14.79 2.95
C VAL A 15 0.73 -14.82 4.43
N TYR A 16 0.61 -13.65 5.05
CA TYR A 16 0.20 -13.51 6.44
C TYR A 16 -1.23 -12.99 6.47
N PHE A 17 -2.13 -13.76 7.06
CA PHE A 17 -3.52 -13.37 7.30
C PHE A 17 -3.69 -12.79 8.70
N THR A 18 -4.52 -11.76 8.84
CA THR A 18 -4.86 -11.17 10.14
C THR A 18 -6.30 -10.67 10.13
N HIS A 19 -7.07 -11.12 11.11
CA HIS A 19 -8.34 -10.50 11.49
C HIS A 19 -8.12 -9.44 12.58
N SER A 20 -8.84 -8.34 12.49
CA SER A 20 -8.84 -7.29 13.49
C SER A 20 -10.19 -6.59 13.57
N VAL A 21 -10.47 -6.00 14.73
CA VAL A 21 -11.68 -5.23 14.97
C VAL A 21 -11.31 -3.76 15.22
N LEU A 22 -11.74 -2.88 14.33
CA LEU A 22 -11.52 -1.45 14.45
C LEU A 22 -12.40 -0.81 15.53
N PRO A 23 -11.96 0.31 16.14
CA PRO A 23 -12.84 1.08 17.01
C PRO A 23 -14.01 1.68 16.21
N SER A 24 -15.12 1.95 16.88
CA SER A 24 -16.30 2.58 16.26
C SER A 24 -15.96 3.94 15.65
N TYR A 25 -15.14 4.71 16.36
CA TYR A 25 -14.61 6.01 15.93
C TYR A 25 -13.10 5.93 15.69
N ILE A 26 -12.65 6.49 14.58
CA ILE A 26 -11.24 6.62 14.20
C ILE A 26 -11.01 8.11 13.98
N ASP A 27 -10.11 8.70 14.77
CA ASP A 27 -9.67 10.08 14.55
C ASP A 27 -8.72 10.11 13.32
N PRO A 28 -9.09 10.81 12.23
CA PRO A 28 -8.23 10.90 11.04
C PRO A 28 -6.86 11.52 11.32
N HIS A 29 -6.75 12.38 12.34
CA HIS A 29 -5.49 13.05 12.67
C HIS A 29 -4.61 12.24 13.62
N ASN A 30 -5.20 11.28 14.35
CA ASN A 30 -4.51 10.48 15.36
C ASN A 30 -4.85 8.99 15.23
N VAL A 31 -4.52 8.45 14.06
CA VAL A 31 -4.74 7.06 13.72
C VAL A 31 -3.74 6.17 14.45
N SER A 32 -4.21 5.06 15.01
CA SER A 32 -3.33 4.10 15.70
C SER A 32 -2.27 3.55 14.74
N THR A 33 -0.99 3.71 15.07
CA THR A 33 0.11 3.19 14.26
C THR A 33 0.42 1.71 14.51
N LYS A 34 -0.16 1.14 15.58
CA LYS A 34 0.14 -0.21 16.07
C LYS A 34 -1.01 -1.21 15.89
N LYS A 35 -2.17 -0.77 15.41
CA LYS A 35 -3.32 -1.64 15.14
C LYS A 35 -3.48 -1.87 13.63
N PHE A 36 -3.94 -3.05 13.28
CA PHE A 36 -4.36 -3.35 11.92
C PHE A 36 -5.62 -2.53 11.56
N PRO A 37 -5.78 -2.11 10.29
CA PRO A 37 -4.86 -2.34 9.16
C PRO A 37 -3.73 -1.28 9.05
N PHE A 38 -3.69 -0.30 9.94
CA PHE A 38 -2.74 0.83 9.83
C PHE A 38 -1.27 0.44 9.99
N THR A 39 -0.98 -0.61 10.77
CA THR A 39 0.36 -1.23 10.84
C THR A 39 0.82 -1.69 9.46
N THR A 40 -0.05 -2.36 8.71
CA THR A 40 0.21 -2.82 7.34
C THR A 40 0.56 -1.67 6.42
N PHE A 41 -0.24 -0.59 6.46
CA PHE A 41 0.03 0.59 5.63
C PHE A 41 1.39 1.19 5.95
N ASN A 42 1.77 1.26 7.24
CA ASN A 42 3.03 1.86 7.68
C ASN A 42 4.26 0.98 7.41
N ALA A 43 4.07 -0.34 7.36
CA ALA A 43 5.13 -1.31 7.09
C ALA A 43 5.65 -1.21 5.66
N GLN A 44 4.79 -0.82 4.70
CA GLN A 44 5.17 -0.56 3.32
C GLN A 44 5.56 0.92 3.13
N PRO A 45 6.85 1.25 2.93
CA PRO A 45 7.33 2.65 2.94
C PRO A 45 6.73 3.53 1.84
N TYR A 46 6.38 2.92 0.73
CA TYR A 46 5.76 3.55 -0.42
C TYR A 46 5.15 2.46 -1.30
N SER A 47 4.12 2.82 -2.05
CA SER A 47 3.44 1.93 -3.00
C SER A 47 3.43 2.54 -4.38
N HIS A 48 3.52 1.66 -5.39
CA HIS A 48 3.42 2.05 -6.79
C HIS A 48 1.97 2.03 -7.28
N THR A 49 1.21 1.01 -6.90
CA THR A 49 -0.18 0.82 -7.33
C THR A 49 -1.06 0.58 -6.11
N VAL A 50 -2.23 1.20 -6.11
CA VAL A 50 -3.26 1.04 -5.09
C VAL A 50 -4.57 0.83 -5.80
N ASP A 51 -5.31 -0.19 -5.39
CA ASP A 51 -6.64 -0.48 -5.88
C ASP A 51 -7.62 -0.39 -4.71
N LEU A 52 -8.70 0.35 -4.88
CA LEU A 52 -9.89 0.31 -4.03
C LEU A 52 -10.99 -0.38 -4.83
N ILE A 53 -11.46 -1.52 -4.34
CA ILE A 53 -12.52 -2.30 -4.98
C ILE A 53 -13.73 -2.31 -4.07
N LEU A 54 -14.87 -1.90 -4.60
CA LEU A 54 -16.11 -1.77 -3.86
C LEU A 54 -17.32 -1.95 -4.79
N PRO A 55 -18.48 -2.33 -4.24
CA PRO A 55 -19.76 -2.27 -4.94
C PRO A 55 -20.03 -0.89 -5.56
N ALA A 56 -20.68 -0.87 -6.74
CA ALA A 56 -20.96 0.35 -7.48
C ALA A 56 -21.80 1.36 -6.70
N GLU A 57 -22.73 0.89 -5.88
CA GLU A 57 -23.55 1.72 -4.98
C GLU A 57 -22.72 2.40 -3.88
N LEU A 58 -21.67 1.76 -3.38
CA LEU A 58 -20.74 2.37 -2.42
C LEU A 58 -19.80 3.35 -3.13
N TYR A 59 -19.41 3.05 -4.37
CA TYR A 59 -18.61 3.97 -5.19
C TYR A 59 -19.27 5.34 -5.36
N LEU A 60 -20.59 5.37 -5.57
CA LEU A 60 -21.35 6.62 -5.70
C LEU A 60 -21.24 7.51 -4.46
N LEU A 61 -21.03 6.93 -3.28
CA LEU A 61 -20.90 7.66 -2.02
C LEU A 61 -19.50 8.21 -1.77
N VAL A 62 -18.46 7.58 -2.34
CA VAL A 62 -17.05 7.93 -2.10
C VAL A 62 -16.39 8.71 -3.24
N GLN A 63 -16.98 8.71 -4.44
CA GLN A 63 -16.34 9.25 -5.66
C GLN A 63 -15.87 10.70 -5.53
N ASP A 64 -16.61 11.54 -4.78
CA ASP A 64 -16.31 12.97 -4.59
C ASP A 64 -15.21 13.22 -3.56
N THR A 65 -14.85 12.21 -2.75
CA THR A 65 -13.85 12.32 -1.67
C THR A 65 -12.59 11.51 -1.95
N LEU A 66 -12.48 10.93 -3.14
CA LEU A 66 -11.31 10.17 -3.56
C LEU A 66 -10.05 11.06 -3.58
N ALA A 67 -8.99 10.55 -2.95
CA ALA A 67 -7.75 11.29 -2.83
C ALA A 67 -7.09 11.51 -4.20
N THR A 68 -6.60 12.73 -4.40
CA THR A 68 -5.66 13.08 -5.46
C THR A 68 -4.38 13.59 -4.81
N ALA A 69 -3.24 13.33 -5.42
CA ALA A 69 -1.97 13.82 -4.90
C ALA A 69 -0.99 14.16 -6.03
N THR A 70 0.16 14.73 -5.66
CA THR A 70 1.24 14.98 -6.59
C THR A 70 2.56 14.48 -6.01
N TYR A 71 3.44 14.01 -6.88
CA TYR A 71 4.82 13.70 -6.53
C TYR A 71 5.75 14.26 -7.60
N ALA A 72 7.02 14.40 -7.29
CA ALA A 72 8.01 14.91 -8.22
C ALA A 72 8.97 13.80 -8.66
N ARG A 73 9.48 13.93 -9.88
CA ARG A 73 10.64 13.19 -10.36
C ARG A 73 11.75 14.17 -10.72
N ALA A 74 12.94 14.00 -10.18
CA ALA A 74 14.06 14.91 -10.43
C ALA A 74 15.37 14.15 -10.61
N HIS A 75 16.34 14.76 -11.28
CA HIS A 75 17.70 14.24 -11.38
C HIS A 75 18.60 14.90 -10.34
N LEU A 76 19.12 14.10 -9.42
CA LEU A 76 19.91 14.57 -8.28
C LEU A 76 21.10 13.66 -8.07
N LYS A 77 22.24 14.24 -7.71
CA LYS A 77 23.34 13.53 -7.08
C LYS A 77 23.07 13.41 -5.59
N LEU A 78 23.74 12.46 -4.94
CA LEU A 78 23.67 12.35 -3.49
C LEU A 78 24.23 13.62 -2.81
N THR A 79 25.20 14.30 -3.42
CA THR A 79 25.73 15.58 -2.93
C THR A 79 24.67 16.66 -2.83
N ASP A 80 23.73 16.70 -3.79
CA ASP A 80 22.68 17.73 -3.86
C ASP A 80 21.69 17.56 -2.69
N ILE A 81 21.41 16.31 -2.30
CA ILE A 81 20.58 15.95 -1.13
C ILE A 81 21.29 16.30 0.19
N LEU A 82 22.63 16.24 0.20
CA LEU A 82 23.45 16.55 1.36
C LEU A 82 23.81 18.04 1.46
N GLU A 83 23.30 18.90 0.57
CA GLU A 83 23.54 20.34 0.67
C GLU A 83 22.83 20.97 1.88
N PRO A 84 23.40 22.04 2.49
CA PRO A 84 22.85 22.64 3.70
C PRO A 84 21.37 23.02 3.58
N GLU A 85 20.97 23.60 2.45
CA GLU A 85 19.60 24.06 2.21
C GLU A 85 18.63 22.88 2.09
N PHE A 86 19.01 21.82 1.37
CA PHE A 86 18.18 20.62 1.24
C PHE A 86 17.99 19.94 2.60
N LEU A 87 19.09 19.75 3.35
CA LEU A 87 19.06 19.12 4.68
C LEU A 87 18.18 19.91 5.65
N GLU A 88 18.38 21.22 5.74
CA GLU A 88 17.64 22.04 6.71
C GLU A 88 16.14 22.04 6.37
N THR A 89 15.78 22.34 5.12
CA THR A 89 14.39 22.47 4.70
C THR A 89 13.63 21.14 4.74
N TYR A 90 14.19 20.07 4.18
CA TYR A 90 13.44 18.82 3.96
C TYR A 90 13.67 17.74 5.01
N ILE A 91 14.80 17.78 5.71
CA ILE A 91 15.20 16.70 6.62
C ILE A 91 15.10 17.15 8.08
N LYS A 92 15.62 18.32 8.42
CA LYS A 92 15.65 18.83 9.80
C LYS A 92 14.32 19.47 10.19
N LEU A 93 13.80 20.38 9.37
CA LEU A 93 12.54 21.09 9.61
C LEU A 93 11.34 20.39 8.97
N GLY A 94 11.56 19.72 7.84
CA GLY A 94 10.53 19.04 7.06
C GLY A 94 10.52 17.52 7.20
N ASN A 95 9.67 16.90 6.37
CA ASN A 95 9.69 15.47 6.14
C ASN A 95 9.43 15.19 4.66
N VAL A 96 10.39 14.52 4.02
CA VAL A 96 10.27 14.04 2.65
C VAL A 96 10.50 12.54 2.59
N THR A 97 9.89 11.90 1.61
CA THR A 97 10.20 10.53 1.21
C THR A 97 10.77 10.57 -0.19
N MET A 98 11.90 9.92 -0.40
CA MET A 98 12.54 9.84 -1.70
C MET A 98 13.01 8.44 -2.00
N LEU A 99 13.00 8.11 -3.28
CA LEU A 99 13.45 6.84 -3.79
C LEU A 99 14.22 7.04 -5.10
N SER A 100 15.48 6.60 -5.16
CA SER A 100 16.22 6.59 -6.41
C SER A 100 15.75 5.48 -7.35
N GLU A 101 16.08 5.62 -8.63
CA GLU A 101 16.02 4.52 -9.58
C GLU A 101 16.94 3.36 -9.17
N GLY A 102 16.64 2.17 -9.71
CA GLY A 102 17.36 0.93 -9.43
C GLY A 102 16.43 -0.19 -8.97
N ARG A 103 16.74 -1.42 -9.38
CA ARG A 103 16.06 -2.63 -8.92
C ARG A 103 16.63 -3.07 -7.58
N GLU A 104 15.74 -3.35 -6.64
CA GLU A 104 16.09 -3.86 -5.31
C GLU A 104 16.86 -5.18 -5.45
N LEU A 105 17.92 -5.36 -4.66
CA LEU A 105 18.83 -6.50 -4.71
C LEU A 105 19.67 -6.59 -6.01
N VAL A 106 19.63 -5.61 -6.91
CA VAL A 106 20.42 -5.68 -8.16
C VAL A 106 21.25 -4.42 -8.37
N ASP A 107 20.60 -3.27 -8.40
CA ASP A 107 21.25 -2.00 -8.70
C ASP A 107 21.53 -1.22 -7.41
N ASN A 108 22.54 -0.35 -7.39
CA ASN A 108 22.76 0.54 -6.24
C ASN A 108 21.56 1.47 -6.10
N ARG A 109 20.93 1.45 -4.93
CA ARG A 109 19.62 2.07 -4.70
C ARG A 109 19.63 2.85 -3.40
N PHE A 110 18.98 4.00 -3.42
CA PHE A 110 18.97 4.94 -2.32
C PHE A 110 17.53 5.25 -1.92
N GLU A 111 17.29 5.28 -0.62
CA GLU A 111 16.01 5.61 -0.04
C GLU A 111 16.22 6.64 1.06
N LEU A 112 15.45 7.72 1.03
CA LEU A 112 15.42 8.70 2.10
C LEU A 112 14.01 8.71 2.70
N ARG A 113 13.90 8.36 3.98
CA ARG A 113 12.61 8.33 4.67
C ARG A 113 12.79 8.68 6.14
N ASP A 114 11.91 9.53 6.67
CA ASP A 114 11.90 9.92 8.08
C ASP A 114 13.27 10.45 8.56
N GLY A 115 13.97 11.13 7.65
CA GLY A 115 15.32 11.65 7.83
C GLY A 115 16.45 10.63 7.83
N LYS A 116 16.17 9.36 7.52
CA LYS A 116 17.15 8.29 7.39
C LYS A 116 17.45 8.01 5.93
N LEU A 117 18.71 8.13 5.55
CA LEU A 117 19.24 7.73 4.26
C LEU A 117 19.70 6.28 4.34
N LYS A 118 19.03 5.41 3.60
CA LYS A 118 19.40 4.01 3.40
C LYS A 118 20.00 3.85 2.00
N MET A 119 21.17 3.24 1.94
CA MET A 119 21.89 3.00 0.69
C MET A 119 22.16 1.51 0.56
N GLU A 120 21.60 0.90 -0.47
CA GLU A 120 21.85 -0.48 -0.83
C GLU A 120 22.93 -0.51 -1.93
N LEU A 121 24.08 -1.09 -1.61
CA LEU A 121 25.27 -1.04 -2.43
C LEU A 121 25.77 -2.44 -2.78
N ASP A 122 26.23 -2.61 -4.01
CA ASP A 122 27.04 -3.74 -4.43
C ASP A 122 28.38 -3.75 -3.67
N ARG A 123 29.03 -4.92 -3.64
CA ARG A 123 30.32 -5.10 -2.96
C ARG A 123 31.38 -4.08 -3.36
N ALA A 124 31.59 -3.88 -4.66
CA ALA A 124 32.70 -3.06 -5.17
C ALA A 124 32.50 -1.58 -4.85
N THR A 125 31.26 -1.11 -4.85
CA THR A 125 30.87 0.25 -4.51
C THR A 125 30.94 0.45 -3.00
N TYR A 126 30.44 -0.50 -2.21
CA TYR A 126 30.55 -0.47 -0.75
C TYR A 126 32.00 -0.40 -0.26
N GLU A 127 32.88 -1.27 -0.76
CA GLU A 127 34.30 -1.31 -0.38
C GLU A 127 35.03 0.00 -0.75
N ARG A 128 34.70 0.60 -1.90
CA ARG A 128 35.26 1.90 -2.32
C ARG A 128 34.74 3.07 -1.48
N CYS A 129 33.49 3.03 -1.05
CA CYS A 129 32.89 4.06 -0.21
C CYS A 129 33.54 4.11 1.18
N GLY A 130 34.00 2.98 1.71
CA GLY A 130 34.59 2.90 3.05
C GLY A 130 33.62 3.26 4.18
N LEU A 131 32.32 3.07 3.95
CA LEU A 131 31.25 3.36 4.91
C LEU A 131 30.93 2.13 5.74
N GLN A 132 30.34 2.33 6.92
CA GLN A 132 29.91 1.23 7.78
C GLN A 132 28.52 0.75 7.35
N GLY A 133 28.42 -0.49 6.89
CA GLY A 133 27.16 -1.12 6.51
C GLY A 133 27.01 -2.54 7.01
N THR A 134 25.78 -3.06 6.93
CA THR A 134 25.44 -4.45 7.23
C THR A 134 25.29 -5.24 5.93
N PRO A 135 25.88 -6.43 5.80
CA PRO A 135 25.69 -7.24 4.61
C PRO A 135 24.27 -7.82 4.57
N ILE A 136 23.66 -7.85 3.40
CA ILE A 136 22.35 -8.44 3.15
C ILE A 136 22.46 -9.68 2.25
N GLU A 137 21.49 -10.58 2.36
CA GLU A 137 21.38 -11.73 1.47
C GLU A 137 20.68 -11.32 0.18
N ASP A 138 21.28 -11.68 -0.96
CA ASP A 138 20.89 -11.24 -2.30
C ASP A 138 20.17 -12.35 -3.10
N GLY A 139 19.65 -13.37 -2.42
CA GLY A 139 19.09 -14.57 -3.09
C GLY A 139 20.10 -15.38 -3.93
N GLY A 140 21.38 -15.01 -3.92
CA GLY A 140 22.47 -15.71 -4.62
C GLY A 140 22.96 -16.97 -3.89
N LYS A 141 24.07 -17.55 -4.38
CA LYS A 141 24.68 -18.75 -3.77
C LYS A 141 24.84 -18.56 -2.25
N LYS A 142 24.34 -19.54 -1.48
CA LYS A 142 24.25 -19.64 0.00
C LYS A 142 25.46 -19.17 0.83
N HIS A 143 26.62 -18.92 0.21
CA HIS A 143 27.86 -18.50 0.87
C HIS A 143 28.54 -17.24 0.28
N GLN A 144 27.90 -16.52 -0.65
CA GLN A 144 28.42 -15.23 -1.13
C GLN A 144 27.40 -14.12 -0.90
N LYS A 145 27.66 -13.29 0.11
CA LYS A 145 26.92 -12.04 0.33
C LYS A 145 27.39 -11.03 -0.72
N ALA A 146 26.48 -10.59 -1.58
CA ALA A 146 26.82 -9.73 -2.71
C ALA A 146 26.55 -8.25 -2.45
N ARG A 147 25.75 -7.91 -1.43
CA ARG A 147 25.22 -6.56 -1.20
C ARG A 147 25.26 -6.13 0.26
N TRP A 148 25.34 -4.82 0.47
CA TRP A 148 25.43 -4.17 1.78
C TRP A 148 24.41 -3.05 1.89
N VAL A 149 23.85 -2.89 3.07
CA VAL A 149 22.99 -1.76 3.44
C VAL A 149 23.76 -0.84 4.37
N VAL A 150 23.86 0.42 3.98
CA VAL A 150 24.46 1.50 4.78
C VAL A 150 23.36 2.46 5.18
N GLU A 151 23.21 2.74 6.47
CA GLU A 151 22.16 3.63 6.99
C GLU A 151 22.73 4.81 7.75
N TYR A 152 22.23 6.00 7.43
CA TYR A 152 22.57 7.25 8.09
C TYR A 152 21.30 7.94 8.56
N ASP A 153 21.18 8.18 9.87
CA ASP A 153 20.18 9.10 10.38
C ASP A 153 20.69 10.54 10.22
N LEU A 154 20.23 11.19 9.16
CA LEU A 154 20.63 12.54 8.79
C LEU A 154 20.07 13.59 9.76
N ARG A 155 19.24 13.26 10.74
CA ARG A 155 18.76 14.19 11.77
C ARG A 155 19.70 14.29 12.97
N LEU A 156 20.60 13.31 13.17
CA LEU A 156 21.53 13.31 14.29
C LEU A 156 22.40 14.58 14.35
N PRO A 157 22.79 15.05 15.56
CA PRO A 157 23.68 16.20 15.71
C PRO A 157 25.07 16.02 15.07
N SER A 158 25.50 14.77 14.90
CA SER A 158 26.74 14.39 14.20
C SER A 158 26.63 14.48 12.68
N MET A 159 25.43 14.57 12.12
CA MET A 159 25.15 14.74 10.69
C MET A 159 24.95 16.22 10.36
N LYS A 160 26.07 16.95 10.46
CA LYS A 160 26.21 18.36 10.11
C LYS A 160 27.56 18.56 9.41
N HIS A 161 27.62 19.48 8.47
CA HIS A 161 28.86 19.86 7.79
C HIS A 161 29.99 20.15 8.79
N GLY A 162 31.20 19.68 8.49
CA GLY A 162 32.38 19.84 9.35
C GLY A 162 32.52 18.80 10.46
N LYS A 163 31.55 17.90 10.68
CA LYS A 163 31.69 16.76 11.59
C LYS A 163 32.26 15.55 10.85
N ALA A 164 33.14 14.78 11.52
CA ALA A 164 33.85 13.66 10.89
C ALA A 164 32.92 12.57 10.33
N GLY A 165 31.83 12.24 11.04
CA GLY A 165 30.86 11.24 10.59
C GLY A 165 30.13 11.64 9.31
N PHE A 166 29.73 12.92 9.23
CA PHE A 166 29.10 13.48 8.05
C PHE A 166 30.11 13.67 6.90
N GLY A 167 31.32 14.13 7.19
CA GLY A 167 32.38 14.32 6.20
C GLY A 167 32.77 13.03 5.45
N ARG A 168 32.67 11.86 6.10
CA ARG A 168 32.84 10.56 5.41
C ARG A 168 31.74 10.30 4.39
N LEU A 169 30.49 10.59 4.74
CA LEU A 169 29.36 10.46 3.83
C LEU A 169 29.48 11.45 2.65
N GLU A 170 29.83 12.70 2.92
CA GLU A 170 30.09 13.72 1.90
C GLU A 170 31.22 13.29 0.96
N TRP A 171 32.31 12.74 1.50
CA TRP A 171 33.42 12.22 0.69
C TRP A 171 32.96 11.09 -0.21
N ALA A 172 32.20 10.12 0.32
CA ALA A 172 31.67 9.01 -0.48
C ALA A 172 30.72 9.53 -1.58
N ALA A 173 29.83 10.47 -1.25
CA ALA A 173 28.92 11.11 -2.22
C ALA A 173 29.68 11.83 -3.34
N LYS A 174 30.77 12.52 -3.03
CA LYS A 174 31.55 13.30 -4.00
C LYS A 174 32.45 12.43 -4.89
N ASN A 175 33.03 11.38 -4.34
CA ASN A 175 34.10 10.62 -5.02
C ASN A 175 33.63 9.28 -5.60
N VAL A 176 32.64 8.63 -4.98
CA VAL A 176 32.21 7.28 -5.37
C VAL A 176 30.76 7.26 -5.82
N LEU A 177 29.85 7.84 -5.02
CA LEU A 177 28.40 7.90 -5.27
C LEU A 177 27.99 9.20 -5.98
N ASN A 178 28.79 9.60 -6.96
CA ASN A 178 28.74 10.92 -7.60
C ASN A 178 27.89 10.97 -8.88
N LYS A 179 27.26 9.85 -9.23
CA LYS A 179 26.35 9.77 -10.36
C LYS A 179 25.06 10.53 -10.04
N SER A 180 24.56 11.25 -11.03
CA SER A 180 23.20 11.78 -10.97
C SER A 180 22.24 10.61 -11.22
N LEU A 181 21.25 10.48 -10.35
CA LEU A 181 20.23 9.44 -10.43
C LEU A 181 18.86 10.10 -10.60
N THR A 182 17.94 9.37 -11.20
CA THR A 182 16.52 9.72 -11.14
C THR A 182 15.98 9.44 -9.74
N TRP A 183 15.31 10.41 -9.14
CA TRP A 183 14.65 10.28 -7.84
C TRP A 183 13.16 10.56 -7.96
N LEU A 184 12.37 9.71 -7.31
CA LEU A 184 11.00 10.02 -6.91
C LEU A 184 11.08 10.79 -5.59
N TRP A 185 10.25 11.83 -5.46
CA TRP A 185 10.23 12.71 -4.31
C TRP A 185 8.78 13.01 -3.91
N TRP A 186 8.52 12.93 -2.61
CA TRP A 186 7.26 13.28 -1.98
C TRP A 186 7.52 14.14 -0.74
N ASN A 187 6.84 15.26 -0.62
CA ASN A 187 6.87 16.11 0.57
C ASN A 187 5.57 15.94 1.37
N HIS A 188 5.71 15.63 2.65
CA HIS A 188 4.56 15.40 3.54
C HIS A 188 3.88 16.68 3.98
N ASN A 189 4.43 17.86 3.62
CA ASN A 189 3.75 19.13 3.84
C ASN A 189 2.51 19.25 2.93
N PRO A 190 1.30 19.49 3.47
CA PRO A 190 0.07 19.65 2.68
C PRO A 190 0.15 20.77 1.62
N THR A 191 0.92 21.83 1.86
CA THR A 191 1.08 22.94 0.90
C THR A 191 2.20 22.71 -0.13
N SER A 192 2.82 21.53 -0.13
CA SER A 192 3.93 21.22 -1.04
C SER A 192 3.50 21.13 -2.49
N GLY A 193 2.29 20.64 -2.78
CA GLY A 193 1.79 20.55 -4.17
C GLY A 193 1.73 21.91 -4.86
N GLU A 194 1.21 22.92 -4.16
CA GLU A 194 1.17 24.31 -4.64
C GLU A 194 2.58 24.91 -4.72
N SER A 195 3.39 24.72 -3.68
CA SER A 195 4.76 25.25 -3.62
C SER A 195 5.64 24.66 -4.72
N LEU A 196 5.45 23.39 -5.08
CA LEU A 196 6.15 22.72 -6.17
C LEU A 196 5.69 23.24 -7.53
N ALA A 197 4.39 23.43 -7.73
CA ALA A 197 3.84 23.97 -8.98
C ALA A 197 4.29 25.42 -9.24
N GLU A 198 4.43 26.22 -8.18
CA GLU A 198 4.90 27.61 -8.25
C GLU A 198 6.44 27.74 -8.27
N GLY A 199 7.18 26.62 -8.23
CA GLY A 199 8.64 26.63 -8.25
C GLY A 199 9.30 27.19 -6.97
N ARG A 200 8.56 27.22 -5.85
CA ARG A 200 9.03 27.72 -4.54
C ARG A 200 9.75 26.66 -3.71
N GLU A 201 9.67 25.40 -4.11
CA GLU A 201 10.39 24.29 -3.46
C GLU A 201 11.90 24.37 -3.73
N VAL A 202 12.75 24.04 -2.76
CA VAL A 202 14.21 23.94 -2.93
C VAL A 202 14.56 22.97 -4.08
N LEU A 203 13.75 21.91 -4.24
CA LEU A 203 13.87 20.95 -5.33
C LEU A 203 13.76 21.61 -6.73
N SER A 204 13.12 22.77 -6.85
CA SER A 204 12.85 23.45 -8.14
C SER A 204 14.11 23.79 -8.92
N LYS A 205 15.27 23.94 -8.24
CA LYS A 205 16.59 24.14 -8.85
C LYS A 205 16.99 23.02 -9.80
N HIS A 206 16.42 21.83 -9.60
CA HIS A 206 16.70 20.63 -10.40
C HIS A 206 15.64 20.36 -11.48
N ALA A 207 14.81 21.36 -11.79
CA ALA A 207 13.75 21.28 -12.80
C ALA A 207 12.90 19.98 -12.67
N PRO A 208 12.25 19.75 -11.51
CA PRO A 208 11.51 18.53 -11.24
C PRO A 208 10.31 18.38 -12.19
N TRP A 209 10.06 17.14 -12.61
CA TRP A 209 8.84 16.76 -13.31
C TRP A 209 7.74 16.41 -12.33
N VAL A 210 6.70 17.24 -12.28
CA VAL A 210 5.53 17.03 -11.43
C VAL A 210 4.61 15.99 -12.06
N HIS A 211 4.24 14.97 -11.30
CA HIS A 211 3.32 13.91 -11.69
C HIS A 211 2.08 13.98 -10.80
N LYS A 212 0.90 13.96 -11.42
CA LYS A 212 -0.37 13.87 -10.71
C LYS A 212 -0.75 12.41 -10.50
N ILE A 213 -1.27 12.11 -9.32
CA ILE A 213 -1.86 10.83 -8.96
C ILE A 213 -3.37 11.02 -8.99
N GLU A 214 -3.98 10.56 -10.06
CA GLU A 214 -5.43 10.65 -10.30
C GLU A 214 -6.03 9.23 -10.33
N PRO A 215 -7.25 9.06 -9.80
CA PRO A 215 -7.94 7.76 -9.81
C PRO A 215 -8.33 7.36 -11.24
N SER A 216 -7.95 6.16 -11.64
CA SER A 216 -8.46 5.49 -12.85
C SER A 216 -9.58 4.52 -12.48
N ILE A 217 -10.74 4.66 -13.10
CA ILE A 217 -11.95 3.93 -12.70
C ILE A 217 -12.25 2.84 -13.73
N THR A 218 -12.37 1.60 -13.27
CA THR A 218 -12.80 0.46 -14.07
C THR A 218 -14.12 -0.07 -13.50
N LYS A 219 -15.18 -0.03 -14.32
CA LYS A 219 -16.48 -0.61 -13.96
C LYS A 219 -16.51 -2.08 -14.34
N LEU A 220 -16.93 -2.93 -13.41
CA LEU A 220 -17.00 -4.37 -13.51
C LEU A 220 -18.47 -4.78 -13.41
N GLY A 221 -19.20 -4.62 -14.51
CA GLY A 221 -20.63 -4.95 -14.56
C GLY A 221 -20.88 -6.45 -14.55
N ASP A 222 -22.04 -6.85 -14.02
CA ASP A 222 -22.50 -8.24 -13.97
C ASP A 222 -21.45 -9.21 -13.36
N SER A 223 -20.78 -8.78 -12.29
CA SER A 223 -19.77 -9.60 -11.62
C SER A 223 -20.42 -10.54 -10.61
N LEU A 224 -19.99 -11.80 -10.57
CA LEU A 224 -20.31 -12.73 -9.50
C LEU A 224 -19.60 -12.28 -8.23
N CYS A 225 -20.38 -12.11 -7.17
CA CYS A 225 -19.91 -11.72 -5.86
C CYS A 225 -20.33 -12.78 -4.81
N PRO A 226 -19.41 -13.22 -3.94
CA PRO A 226 -19.78 -14.00 -2.75
C PRO A 226 -20.75 -13.23 -1.88
N LYS A 227 -21.80 -13.90 -1.40
CA LYS A 227 -22.66 -13.36 -0.36
C LYS A 227 -21.95 -13.47 0.99
N LEU A 228 -21.62 -12.34 1.59
CA LEU A 228 -20.99 -12.28 2.90
C LEU A 228 -22.02 -11.85 3.93
N VAL A 229 -22.28 -12.72 4.91
CA VAL A 229 -23.32 -12.51 5.92
C VAL A 229 -22.71 -12.05 7.23
N LYS A 230 -23.36 -11.06 7.82
CA LYS A 230 -23.00 -10.57 9.15
C LYS A 230 -23.10 -11.68 10.20
N GLY A 231 -22.02 -11.87 10.94
CA GLY A 231 -21.94 -12.89 12.00
C GLY A 231 -21.46 -14.27 11.55
N GLU A 232 -21.19 -14.47 10.26
CA GLU A 232 -20.53 -15.67 9.72
C GLU A 232 -19.14 -15.37 9.13
N LEU A 233 -18.58 -14.19 9.41
CA LEU A 233 -17.26 -13.78 8.93
C LEU A 233 -16.12 -14.63 9.49
N ASP A 234 -16.34 -15.32 10.61
CA ASP A 234 -15.38 -16.23 11.23
C ASP A 234 -15.03 -17.43 10.35
N LYS A 235 -15.94 -17.84 9.47
CA LYS A 235 -15.66 -18.86 8.44
C LYS A 235 -14.58 -18.42 7.45
N LEU A 236 -14.45 -17.11 7.21
CA LEU A 236 -13.43 -16.55 6.32
C LEU A 236 -12.02 -16.59 6.92
N TYR A 237 -11.87 -17.04 8.17
CA TYR A 237 -10.57 -17.12 8.85
C TYR A 237 -9.89 -18.48 8.63
N ASP A 238 -10.61 -19.45 8.05
CA ASP A 238 -10.00 -20.67 7.55
C ASP A 238 -8.98 -20.34 6.45
N GLU A 239 -7.89 -21.12 6.37
CA GLU A 239 -6.79 -20.87 5.44
C GLU A 239 -7.27 -20.90 3.97
N ASP A 240 -8.06 -21.91 3.60
CA ASP A 240 -8.52 -22.10 2.23
C ASP A 240 -9.50 -21.00 1.83
N GLU A 241 -10.41 -20.62 2.74
CA GLU A 241 -11.41 -19.58 2.50
C GLU A 241 -10.78 -18.18 2.46
N ALA A 242 -9.85 -17.88 3.37
CA ALA A 242 -9.10 -16.63 3.37
C ALA A 242 -8.29 -16.46 2.08
N MET A 243 -7.67 -17.53 1.58
CA MET A 243 -6.92 -17.51 0.34
C MET A 243 -7.83 -17.40 -0.89
N SER A 244 -8.96 -18.10 -0.91
CA SER A 244 -9.96 -18.02 -1.98
C SER A 244 -10.56 -16.61 -2.08
N LEU A 245 -10.82 -15.96 -0.95
CA LEU A 245 -11.27 -14.57 -0.90
C LEU A 245 -10.21 -13.60 -1.44
N LEU A 246 -8.95 -13.78 -1.06
CA LEU A 246 -7.84 -12.99 -1.60
C LEU A 246 -7.70 -13.16 -3.12
N GLU A 247 -7.80 -14.40 -3.62
CA GLU A 247 -7.76 -14.69 -5.05
C GLU A 247 -8.91 -13.99 -5.79
N TYR A 248 -10.14 -14.06 -5.27
CA TYR A 248 -11.28 -13.34 -5.81
C TYR A 248 -11.06 -11.82 -5.90
N ILE A 249 -10.54 -11.19 -4.85
CA ILE A 249 -10.22 -9.75 -4.86
C ILE A 249 -9.18 -9.43 -5.94
N ASN A 250 -8.17 -10.29 -6.10
CA ASN A 250 -7.16 -10.13 -7.15
C ASN A 250 -7.76 -10.29 -8.56
N MET A 251 -8.70 -11.22 -8.74
CA MET A 251 -9.39 -11.41 -10.01
C MET A 251 -10.26 -10.20 -10.39
N LEU A 252 -10.89 -9.54 -9.42
CA LEU A 252 -11.55 -8.25 -9.62
C LEU A 252 -10.55 -7.15 -10.03
N SER A 253 -9.41 -7.04 -9.33
CA SER A 253 -8.34 -6.08 -9.65
C SER A 253 -7.79 -6.24 -11.07
N LEU A 254 -7.75 -7.48 -11.57
CA LEU A 254 -7.31 -7.81 -12.92
C LEU A 254 -8.38 -7.60 -14.00
N ASN A 255 -9.62 -7.24 -13.62
CA ASN A 255 -10.77 -7.22 -14.52
C ASN A 255 -10.91 -8.56 -15.27
N SER A 256 -10.75 -9.67 -14.53
CA SER A 256 -10.78 -11.00 -15.10
C SER A 256 -12.17 -11.33 -15.65
N PRO A 257 -12.30 -11.95 -16.83
CA PRO A 257 -13.60 -12.41 -17.32
C PRO A 257 -14.18 -13.52 -16.43
N ARG A 258 -13.34 -14.22 -15.65
CA ARG A 258 -13.75 -15.34 -14.80
C ARG A 258 -14.65 -14.97 -13.62
N VAL A 259 -14.72 -13.68 -13.28
CA VAL A 259 -15.63 -13.20 -12.24
C VAL A 259 -16.95 -12.70 -12.82
N LYS A 260 -17.21 -12.85 -14.13
CA LYS A 260 -18.48 -12.43 -14.73
C LYS A 260 -19.54 -13.51 -14.59
N ALA A 261 -20.79 -13.10 -14.35
CA ALA A 261 -21.93 -14.02 -14.30
C ALA A 261 -22.22 -14.71 -15.65
N SER A 262 -21.77 -14.10 -16.75
CA SER A 262 -21.87 -14.66 -18.10
C SER A 262 -20.67 -15.51 -18.50
N ASP A 263 -19.75 -15.80 -17.59
CA ASP A 263 -18.57 -16.61 -17.90
C ASP A 263 -18.96 -18.08 -18.18
N ASP A 264 -18.54 -18.58 -19.33
CA ASP A 264 -18.76 -19.97 -19.78
C ASP A 264 -17.44 -20.53 -20.31
N ILE A 265 -16.38 -20.43 -19.50
CA ILE A 265 -15.10 -20.99 -19.87
C ILE A 265 -15.13 -22.51 -19.78
N ASN A 266 -14.53 -23.16 -20.78
CA ASN A 266 -14.32 -24.60 -20.72
C ASN A 266 -13.50 -24.99 -19.47
N PRO A 267 -14.00 -25.89 -18.60
CA PRO A 267 -13.32 -26.32 -17.38
C PRO A 267 -11.94 -26.94 -17.59
N HIS A 268 -11.65 -27.43 -18.80
CA HIS A 268 -10.32 -27.90 -19.17
C HIS A 268 -9.30 -26.77 -19.37
N LEU A 269 -9.75 -25.52 -19.57
CA LEU A 269 -8.90 -24.34 -19.73
C LEU A 269 -8.74 -23.55 -18.42
N SER A 270 -9.80 -23.47 -17.61
CA SER A 270 -9.79 -22.78 -16.32
C SER A 270 -10.70 -23.52 -15.35
N ARG A 271 -10.19 -23.78 -14.15
CA ARG A 271 -10.95 -24.37 -13.04
C ARG A 271 -11.29 -23.37 -11.94
N TYR A 272 -10.91 -22.11 -12.14
CA TYR A 272 -11.25 -21.06 -11.19
C TYR A 272 -12.77 -20.85 -11.19
N GLU A 273 -13.34 -20.81 -9.99
CA GLU A 273 -14.73 -20.49 -9.71
C GLU A 273 -14.77 -19.42 -8.62
N VAL A 274 -15.76 -18.53 -8.66
CA VAL A 274 -15.93 -17.54 -7.59
C VAL A 274 -16.35 -18.28 -6.32
N PRO A 275 -15.64 -18.10 -5.17
CA PRO A 275 -15.97 -18.81 -3.95
C PRO A 275 -17.35 -18.38 -3.43
N ASP A 276 -18.17 -19.33 -3.00
CA ASP A 276 -19.54 -19.06 -2.53
C ASP A 276 -19.67 -19.07 -0.99
N PHE A 277 -18.61 -19.48 -0.30
CA PHE A 277 -18.49 -19.62 1.16
C PHE A 277 -19.66 -20.37 1.81
N GLY A 278 -20.34 -21.26 1.06
CA GLY A 278 -21.53 -21.99 1.51
C GLY A 278 -22.79 -21.12 1.73
N VAL A 279 -22.76 -19.84 1.35
CA VAL A 279 -23.89 -18.90 1.43
C VAL A 279 -24.49 -18.64 0.04
N GLY A 280 -23.68 -18.78 -1.00
CA GLY A 280 -24.08 -18.61 -2.39
C GLY A 280 -23.53 -17.33 -3.01
N LEU A 281 -23.78 -17.18 -4.31
CA LEU A 281 -23.33 -16.05 -5.11
C LEU A 281 -24.48 -15.10 -5.45
N GLU A 282 -24.13 -13.87 -5.75
CA GLU A 282 -25.01 -12.88 -6.36
C GLU A 282 -24.34 -12.21 -7.55
N THR A 283 -25.13 -11.61 -8.43
CA THR A 283 -24.61 -10.75 -9.50
C THR A 283 -24.68 -9.31 -9.04
N ARG A 284 -23.55 -8.61 -9.08
CA ARG A 284 -23.42 -7.24 -8.61
C ARG A 284 -22.45 -6.45 -9.48
N ASP A 285 -22.73 -5.17 -9.63
CA ASP A 285 -21.82 -4.25 -10.26
C ASP A 285 -20.72 -3.84 -9.28
N MET A 286 -19.47 -4.07 -9.66
CA MET A 286 -18.30 -3.72 -8.87
C MET A 286 -17.53 -2.58 -9.55
N VAL A 287 -16.76 -1.84 -8.78
CA VAL A 287 -15.88 -0.77 -9.29
C VAL A 287 -14.49 -0.98 -8.73
N CYS A 288 -13.49 -0.94 -9.60
CA CYS A 288 -12.07 -0.87 -9.24
C CYS A 288 -11.56 0.55 -9.50
N VAL A 289 -11.19 1.26 -8.43
CA VAL A 289 -10.54 2.56 -8.48
C VAL A 289 -9.04 2.35 -8.27
N ARG A 290 -8.23 2.70 -9.26
CA ARG A 290 -6.79 2.44 -9.27
C ARG A 290 -5.99 3.73 -9.32
N TRP A 291 -5.04 3.89 -8.40
CA TRP A 291 -4.02 4.93 -8.43
C TRP A 291 -2.66 4.33 -8.79
N LYS A 292 -1.87 5.06 -9.58
CA LYS A 292 -0.49 4.71 -9.93
C LYS A 292 0.43 5.90 -9.69
N GLY A 293 1.61 5.65 -9.11
CA GLY A 293 2.58 6.71 -8.86
C GLY A 293 3.50 6.38 -7.69
N PHE A 294 3.94 7.40 -6.97
CA PHE A 294 4.74 7.24 -5.76
C PHE A 294 3.91 7.68 -4.56
N MET A 295 3.37 6.73 -3.79
CA MET A 295 2.41 7.02 -2.72
C MET A 295 2.93 6.55 -1.36
N PRO A 296 3.06 7.43 -0.35
CA PRO A 296 3.45 7.03 1.00
C PRO A 296 2.28 6.40 1.77
N PRO A 297 2.54 5.79 2.95
CA PRO A 297 1.51 5.26 3.86
C PRO A 297 0.38 6.22 4.20
N ALA A 298 0.67 7.53 4.25
CA ALA A 298 -0.33 8.56 4.54
C ALA A 298 -1.46 8.54 3.51
N PHE A 299 -1.12 8.44 2.24
CA PHE A 299 -2.10 8.35 1.15
C PHE A 299 -3.04 7.15 1.34
N MET A 300 -2.50 5.98 1.72
CA MET A 300 -3.30 4.77 1.99
C MET A 300 -4.30 4.99 3.14
N ARG A 301 -3.84 5.63 4.22
CA ARG A 301 -4.69 5.94 5.36
C ARG A 301 -5.83 6.87 4.97
N ASP A 302 -5.51 7.91 4.20
CA ASP A 302 -6.49 8.92 3.81
C ASP A 302 -7.58 8.31 2.91
N VAL A 303 -7.19 7.49 1.93
CA VAL A 303 -8.14 6.74 1.07
C VAL A 303 -8.99 5.78 1.91
N PHE A 304 -8.39 4.99 2.80
CA PHE A 304 -9.12 4.03 3.64
C PHE A 304 -10.13 4.71 4.57
N ILE A 305 -9.72 5.79 5.23
CA ILE A 305 -10.56 6.52 6.18
C ILE A 305 -11.69 7.24 5.44
N ALA A 306 -11.41 7.86 4.29
CA ALA A 306 -12.43 8.48 3.46
C ALA A 306 -13.45 7.44 2.96
N ALA A 307 -12.98 6.33 2.38
CA ALA A 307 -13.83 5.25 1.91
C ALA A 307 -14.71 4.68 3.03
N ARG A 308 -14.14 4.37 4.19
CA ARG A 308 -14.89 3.86 5.35
C ARG A 308 -15.92 4.87 5.87
N ARG A 309 -15.55 6.15 5.99
CA ARG A 309 -16.43 7.19 6.48
C ARG A 309 -17.63 7.37 5.57
N ASP A 310 -17.40 7.42 4.26
CA ASP A 310 -18.42 7.82 3.29
C ASP A 310 -19.26 6.62 2.81
N ALA A 311 -18.64 5.44 2.60
CA ALA A 311 -19.34 4.22 2.22
C ALA A 311 -20.32 3.72 3.30
N PHE A 312 -19.97 3.85 4.59
CA PHE A 312 -20.80 3.37 5.70
C PHE A 312 -21.54 4.48 6.44
N ARG A 313 -21.65 5.67 5.84
CA ARG A 313 -22.25 6.87 6.45
C ARG A 313 -23.75 6.73 6.75
N SER A 314 -24.47 5.89 6.00
CA SER A 314 -25.94 5.99 5.85
C SER A 314 -26.78 5.01 6.67
N LYS A 315 -26.24 3.91 7.21
CA LYS A 315 -27.06 2.93 7.96
C LYS A 315 -27.20 3.22 9.47
N GLY A 316 -26.46 4.19 10.01
CA GLY A 316 -26.57 4.64 11.41
C GLY A 316 -27.66 5.69 11.70
N ARG A 317 -28.35 6.21 10.67
CA ARG A 317 -29.35 7.29 10.84
C ARG A 317 -30.81 6.86 10.67
N SER A 318 -31.09 5.61 10.29
CA SER A 318 -32.46 5.09 10.15
C SER A 318 -33.04 4.57 11.49
N LYS A 319 -32.92 5.34 12.57
CA LYS A 319 -33.63 5.10 13.84
C LYS A 319 -33.88 6.42 14.58
N THR A 320 -34.47 7.40 13.91
CA THR A 320 -35.16 8.51 14.60
C THR A 320 -36.07 9.23 13.60
N ASN A 321 -37.33 8.79 13.51
CA ASN A 321 -38.52 9.64 13.57
C ASN A 321 -39.77 8.79 13.30
N GLY A 322 -40.53 8.53 14.36
CA GLY A 322 -41.80 7.83 14.33
C GLY A 322 -42.37 7.73 15.73
N THR A 323 -43.16 8.72 16.11
CA THR A 323 -43.86 8.87 17.38
C THR A 323 -45.00 7.84 17.51
N GLN A 324 -45.07 7.21 18.69
CA GLN A 324 -46.22 6.68 19.44
C GLN A 324 -47.22 5.66 18.83
N ASP A 325 -47.45 4.65 19.67
CA ASP A 325 -48.63 3.79 19.86
C ASP A 325 -48.93 2.65 18.86
N ALA A 326 -48.63 1.42 19.30
CA ALA A 326 -49.61 0.34 19.49
C ALA A 326 -48.91 -0.97 19.93
N ASP A 327 -49.39 -1.58 21.01
CA ASP A 327 -49.14 -2.97 21.36
C ASP A 327 -49.72 -3.89 20.26
N VAL A 328 -48.86 -4.65 19.57
CA VAL A 328 -49.25 -5.87 18.85
C VAL A 328 -48.12 -6.88 18.98
N ASP A 329 -48.38 -7.96 19.73
CA ASP A 329 -47.62 -9.19 19.67
C ASP A 329 -47.65 -9.77 18.24
N MET A 330 -46.47 -9.97 17.65
CA MET A 330 -46.28 -10.97 16.60
C MET A 330 -44.96 -11.70 16.80
N GLU A 331 -45.09 -12.98 17.12
CA GLU A 331 -44.11 -14.02 16.95
C GLU A 331 -43.60 -14.08 15.49
N GLY A 332 -42.32 -14.42 15.32
CA GLY A 332 -41.83 -15.01 14.08
C GLY A 332 -41.42 -14.04 12.97
N ALA A 333 -40.46 -13.16 13.23
CA ALA A 333 -39.59 -12.66 12.15
C ALA A 333 -38.31 -13.51 12.14
N GLU A 334 -38.19 -14.41 11.16
CA GLU A 334 -36.87 -14.94 10.78
C GLU A 334 -35.94 -13.73 10.60
N GLN A 335 -34.89 -13.67 11.42
CA GLN A 335 -33.80 -12.72 11.23
C GLN A 335 -33.14 -13.06 9.90
N GLY A 336 -33.66 -12.46 8.82
CA GLY A 336 -33.03 -12.50 7.52
C GLY A 336 -31.58 -12.09 7.70
N LYS A 337 -30.66 -12.99 7.37
CA LYS A 337 -29.22 -12.78 7.40
C LYS A 337 -28.92 -11.54 6.55
N GLU A 338 -28.75 -10.39 7.20
CA GLU A 338 -28.41 -9.14 6.50
C GLU A 338 -27.04 -9.30 5.84
N GLU A 339 -27.00 -9.05 4.54
CA GLU A 339 -25.77 -9.02 3.75
C GLU A 339 -24.89 -7.86 4.24
N GLU A 340 -23.61 -8.15 4.44
CA GLU A 340 -22.66 -7.21 4.98
C GLU A 340 -21.97 -6.43 3.86
N ALA A 341 -22.20 -5.11 3.82
CA ALA A 341 -21.53 -4.25 2.85
C ALA A 341 -20.03 -4.21 3.12
N TRP A 342 -19.21 -4.14 2.08
CA TRP A 342 -17.76 -4.19 2.21
C TRP A 342 -17.04 -3.39 1.12
N PHE A 343 -15.80 -3.03 1.39
CA PHE A 343 -14.84 -2.62 0.36
C PHE A 343 -13.49 -3.28 0.64
N SER A 344 -12.67 -3.40 -0.38
CA SER A 344 -11.29 -3.85 -0.27
C SER A 344 -10.33 -2.82 -0.82
N MET A 345 -9.14 -2.75 -0.23
CA MET A 345 -8.04 -1.90 -0.65
C MET A 345 -6.79 -2.76 -0.74
N SER A 346 -6.13 -2.77 -1.89
CA SER A 346 -4.89 -3.49 -2.14
C SER A 346 -3.80 -2.51 -2.54
N ALA A 347 -2.56 -2.73 -2.11
CA ALA A 347 -1.42 -1.97 -2.62
C ALA A 347 -0.23 -2.84 -2.94
N GLN A 348 0.48 -2.45 -4.00
CA GLN A 348 1.68 -3.11 -4.49
C GLN A 348 2.87 -2.16 -4.43
N GLY A 349 3.96 -2.61 -3.81
CA GLY A 349 5.23 -1.91 -3.76
C GLY A 349 5.95 -1.91 -5.12
N PHE A 350 7.01 -1.11 -5.21
CA PHE A 350 7.91 -1.15 -6.37
C PHE A 350 8.60 -2.52 -6.45
N GLY A 351 8.73 -3.07 -7.65
CA GLY A 351 9.34 -4.38 -7.88
C GLY A 351 8.44 -5.57 -7.51
N GLY A 352 7.21 -5.33 -7.05
CA GLY A 352 6.20 -6.37 -6.83
C GLY A 352 6.47 -7.33 -5.66
N ARG A 353 7.55 -7.14 -4.90
CA ARG A 353 7.93 -8.07 -3.82
C ARG A 353 7.09 -8.00 -2.56
N LYS A 354 6.50 -6.84 -2.32
CA LYS A 354 5.66 -6.55 -1.17
C LYS A 354 4.31 -6.06 -1.68
N SER A 355 3.26 -6.70 -1.20
CA SER A 355 1.91 -6.22 -1.39
C SER A 355 1.07 -6.55 -0.17
N TRP A 356 -0.05 -5.89 -0.05
CA TRP A 356 -1.05 -6.21 0.95
C TRP A 356 -2.44 -5.94 0.40
N THR A 357 -3.42 -6.62 0.98
CA THR A 357 -4.85 -6.44 0.73
C THR A 357 -5.54 -6.31 2.07
N VAL A 358 -6.44 -5.36 2.18
CA VAL A 358 -7.27 -5.12 3.36
C VAL A 358 -8.71 -5.12 2.90
N MET A 359 -9.56 -5.88 3.56
CA MET A 359 -11.01 -5.83 3.34
C MET A 359 -11.68 -5.34 4.61
N GLN A 360 -12.50 -4.30 4.44
CA GLN A 360 -13.24 -3.65 5.51
C GLN A 360 -14.73 -3.92 5.31
N PHE A 361 -15.36 -4.46 6.34
CA PHE A 361 -16.79 -4.68 6.41
C PHE A 361 -17.51 -3.46 7.01
N GLU A 362 -18.81 -3.33 6.77
CA GLU A 362 -19.66 -2.28 7.33
C GLU A 362 -19.60 -2.25 8.86
N GLY A 363 -19.48 -3.43 9.46
CA GLY A 363 -19.19 -3.58 10.87
C GLY A 363 -17.83 -3.02 11.29
N ARG A 364 -17.24 -3.64 12.30
CA ARG A 364 -15.92 -3.26 12.79
C ARG A 364 -14.83 -4.20 12.34
N ASP A 365 -15.22 -5.28 11.68
CA ASP A 365 -14.32 -6.33 11.24
C ASP A 365 -13.50 -5.86 10.03
N THR A 366 -12.22 -6.22 10.08
CA THR A 366 -11.24 -5.96 9.05
C THR A 366 -10.38 -7.20 8.92
N VAL A 367 -10.25 -7.71 7.70
CA VAL A 367 -9.31 -8.78 7.38
C VAL A 367 -8.18 -8.22 6.52
N THR A 368 -6.97 -8.73 6.72
CA THR A 368 -5.76 -8.23 6.08
C THR A 368 -4.87 -9.38 5.64
N TRP A 369 -4.40 -9.31 4.40
CA TRP A 369 -3.38 -10.18 3.84
C TRP A 369 -2.12 -9.36 3.58
N GLN A 370 -0.97 -9.86 3.99
CA GLN A 370 0.34 -9.31 3.65
C GLN A 370 1.12 -10.36 2.87
N VAL A 371 1.60 -10.00 1.68
CA VAL A 371 2.36 -10.89 0.81
C VAL A 371 3.81 -10.43 0.76
N GLU A 372 4.71 -11.34 1.11
CA GLU A 372 6.15 -11.16 1.01
C GLU A 372 6.73 -12.23 0.07
N SER A 373 7.13 -11.82 -1.13
CA SER A 373 7.94 -12.66 -2.01
C SER A 373 9.42 -12.34 -1.80
N ARG A 374 10.25 -13.38 -1.62
CA ARG A 374 11.70 -13.23 -1.42
C ARG A 374 12.43 -12.92 -2.72
#